data_AF-A0A7Y6XKN9-F1
#
_entry.id   AF-A0A7Y6XKN9-F1
#
_cell.length_a   1.000
_cell.length_b   1.000
_cell.length_c   1.000
_cell.angle_alpha   90.00
_cell.angle_beta   90.00
_cell.angle_gamma   90.00
#
_symmetry.space_group_name_H-M   'P 1'
#
loop_
_entity.id
_entity.type
_entity.pdbx_description
1 polymer ?
#
loop_
_entity_poly.entity_id
_entity_poly.type
_entity_poly.pdbx_seq_one_letter_code
_entity_poly.pdbx_strand_id
1 'polypeptide(L)'
;LDQDASGGRGPENIVWNPGFTPPNGTYDICLKAAGFSPLPSSENPVPYSVTVKRAGQADQVFTGVATSSDVGSACYPCHPSYIGSIMYPSGVSGGGGTHCPL
;
A
#
# COMPACT_ATOMS: atom_id res chain seq x y z
N LEU A 1 -14.35 1.52 6.33
CA LEU A 1 -13.25 2.33 6.89
C LEU A 1 -13.63 2.64 8.32
N ASP A 2 -12.75 2.36 9.28
CA ASP A 2 -12.95 2.83 10.65
C ASP A 2 -12.69 4.35 10.75
N GLN A 3 -13.00 4.96 11.90
CA GLN A 3 -12.90 6.41 12.10
C GLN A 3 -11.46 6.93 11.95
N ASP A 4 -10.47 6.10 12.28
CA ASP A 4 -9.05 6.43 12.17
C ASP A 4 -8.59 6.45 10.70
N ALA A 5 -9.26 5.67 9.85
CA ALA A 5 -9.02 5.63 8.42
C ALA A 5 -9.28 6.94 7.68
N SER A 6 -10.31 7.66 8.14
CA SER A 6 -10.67 8.98 7.58
C SER A 6 -9.64 10.07 7.88
N GLY A 7 -8.79 9.87 8.88
CA GLY A 7 -7.80 10.86 9.32
C GLY A 7 -6.41 10.69 8.70
N GLY A 8 -6.11 9.52 8.09
CA GLY A 8 -4.79 9.18 7.56
C GLY A 8 -3.68 9.19 8.62
N ARG A 9 -4.04 9.03 9.90
CA ARG A 9 -3.14 9.18 11.06
C ARG A 9 -2.98 7.90 11.88
N GLY A 10 -3.80 6.88 11.61
CA GLY A 10 -3.76 5.60 12.32
C GLY A 10 -3.28 4.46 11.42
N PRO A 11 -2.93 3.31 12.01
CA PRO A 11 -2.87 2.07 11.24
C PRO A 11 -4.25 1.77 10.66
N GLU A 12 -4.32 1.69 9.33
CA GLU A 12 -5.53 1.35 8.59
C GLU A 12 -5.85 -0.14 8.74
N ASN A 13 -7.02 -0.47 9.31
CA ASN A 13 -7.48 -1.86 9.34
C ASN A 13 -8.27 -2.18 8.07
N ILE A 14 -7.78 -3.16 7.30
CA ILE A 14 -8.55 -3.75 6.21
C ILE A 14 -9.51 -4.78 6.81
N VAL A 15 -10.78 -4.40 6.95
CA VAL A 15 -11.81 -5.24 7.57
C VAL A 15 -12.71 -5.84 6.49
N TRP A 16 -12.86 -7.16 6.52
CA TRP A 16 -13.86 -7.88 5.74
C TRP A 16 -15.16 -7.99 6.52
N ASN A 17 -16.29 -8.16 5.82
CA ASN A 17 -17.57 -8.41 6.47
C ASN A 17 -17.46 -9.59 7.45
N PRO A 18 -18.15 -9.55 8.60
CA PRO A 18 -18.16 -10.66 9.55
C PRO A 18 -18.50 -11.99 8.85
N GLY A 19 -17.70 -13.03 9.11
CA GLY A 19 -17.85 -14.36 8.49
C GLY A 19 -17.11 -14.56 7.18
N PHE A 20 -16.43 -13.55 6.63
CA PHE A 20 -15.61 -13.67 5.44
C PHE A 20 -14.12 -13.79 5.80
N THR A 21 -13.50 -14.87 5.35
CA THR A 21 -12.03 -14.98 5.35
C THR A 21 -11.50 -14.24 4.12
N PRO A 22 -10.44 -13.41 4.24
CA PRO A 22 -9.81 -12.81 3.07
C PRO A 22 -9.43 -13.92 2.08
N PRO A 23 -9.73 -13.77 0.77
CA PRO A 23 -9.29 -14.74 -0.22
C PRO A 23 -7.78 -14.98 -0.14
N ASN A 24 -7.36 -16.22 -0.33
CA ASN A 24 -5.94 -16.52 -0.47
C ASN A 24 -5.44 -15.97 -1.81
N GLY A 25 -4.23 -15.40 -1.84
CA GLY A 25 -3.61 -14.92 -3.08
C GLY A 25 -2.69 -13.72 -2.88
N THR A 26 -2.27 -13.16 -4.00
CA THR A 26 -1.46 -11.95 -4.07
C THR A 26 -2.34 -10.72 -3.97
N TYR A 27 -1.98 -9.81 -3.07
CA TYR A 27 -2.61 -8.50 -2.93
C TYR A 27 -1.59 -7.43 -3.28
N ASP A 28 -1.94 -6.58 -4.24
CA ASP A 28 -1.16 -5.38 -4.53
C ASP A 28 -1.47 -4.28 -3.54
N ILE A 29 -0.41 -3.57 -3.14
CA ILE A 29 -0.48 -2.51 -2.16
C ILE A 29 -0.11 -1.21 -2.84
N CYS A 30 -1.00 -0.24 -2.71
CA CYS A 30 -0.80 1.11 -3.22
C CYS A 30 -0.89 2.13 -2.08
N LEU A 31 0.04 3.07 -2.05
CA LEU A 31 -0.02 4.23 -1.17
C LEU A 31 -0.68 5.38 -1.90
N LYS A 32 -1.94 5.67 -1.56
CA LYS A 32 -2.74 6.71 -2.19
C LYS A 32 -3.06 7.80 -1.19
N ALA A 33 -2.89 9.05 -1.61
CA ALA A 33 -3.19 10.22 -0.79
C ALA A 33 -3.67 11.36 -1.67
N ALA A 34 -4.73 12.04 -1.22
CA ALA A 34 -5.28 13.21 -1.90
C ALA A 34 -4.36 14.44 -1.83
N GLY A 35 -3.43 14.47 -0.88
CA GLY A 35 -2.41 15.50 -0.76
C GLY A 35 -1.37 15.15 0.29
N PHE A 36 -0.18 15.73 0.15
CA PHE A 36 0.88 15.70 1.15
C PHE A 36 1.20 17.12 1.59
N SER A 37 1.78 17.26 2.78
CA SER A 37 2.32 18.52 3.29
C SER A 37 3.75 18.26 3.78
N PRO A 38 4.80 18.66 3.03
CA PRO A 38 4.78 19.47 1.80
C PRO A 38 4.21 18.73 0.58
N LEU A 39 3.84 19.47 -0.47
CA LEU A 39 3.36 18.91 -1.74
C LEU A 39 4.49 18.08 -2.40
N PRO A 40 4.22 16.86 -2.89
CA PRO A 40 5.28 16.02 -3.45
C PRO A 40 5.61 16.44 -4.89
N SER A 41 6.89 16.36 -5.28
CA SER A 41 7.35 16.47 -6.67
C SER A 41 8.57 15.58 -6.91
N SER A 42 9.05 15.49 -8.17
CA SER A 42 10.33 14.83 -8.49
C SER A 42 11.52 15.49 -7.80
N GLU A 43 11.49 16.81 -7.63
CA GLU A 43 12.54 17.60 -6.98
C GLU A 43 12.39 17.59 -5.46
N ASN A 44 11.16 17.45 -4.95
CA ASN A 44 10.84 17.42 -3.52
C ASN A 44 10.00 16.17 -3.19
N PRO A 45 10.59 14.97 -3.22
CA PRO A 45 9.88 13.74 -2.90
C PRO A 45 9.52 13.66 -1.41
N VAL A 46 8.38 13.07 -1.10
CA VAL A 46 7.98 12.77 0.28
C VAL A 46 8.30 11.31 0.62
N PRO A 47 9.23 11.02 1.55
CA PRO A 47 9.56 9.66 1.91
C PRO A 47 8.41 8.99 2.70
N TYR A 48 8.22 7.69 2.48
CA TYR A 48 7.24 6.90 3.24
C TYR A 48 7.84 5.59 3.76
N SER A 49 7.20 5.08 4.82
CA SER A 49 7.37 3.73 5.32
C SER A 49 5.99 3.16 5.65
N VAL A 50 5.64 2.03 5.03
CA VAL A 50 4.36 1.35 5.23
C VAL A 50 4.64 -0.04 5.78
N THR A 51 4.10 -0.33 6.97
CA THR A 51 4.21 -1.65 7.60
C THR A 51 2.89 -2.39 7.47
N VAL A 52 2.95 -3.57 6.85
CA VAL A 52 1.80 -4.46 6.69
C VAL A 52 1.92 -5.60 7.70
N LYS A 53 0.95 -5.65 8.61
CA LYS A 53 0.86 -6.65 9.67
C LYS A 53 -0.19 -7.69 9.32
N ARG A 54 0.17 -8.97 9.43
CA ARG A 54 -0.75 -10.10 9.21
C ARG A 54 -0.64 -11.04 10.41
N ALA A 55 -1.79 -11.46 10.95
CA ALA A 55 -1.82 -12.31 12.13
C ALA A 55 -1.01 -13.59 11.92
N GLY A 56 -0.10 -13.89 12.86
CA GLY A 56 0.76 -15.07 12.81
C GLY A 56 1.90 -15.02 11.79
N GLN A 57 2.15 -13.87 11.15
CA GLN A 57 3.22 -13.70 10.16
C GLN A 57 4.16 -12.56 10.54
N ALA A 58 5.35 -12.55 9.95
CA ALA A 58 6.28 -11.44 10.09
C ALA A 58 5.75 -10.17 9.40
N ASP A 59 6.03 -9.03 10.01
CA ASP A 59 5.79 -7.70 9.45
C ASP A 59 6.51 -7.57 8.11
N GLN A 60 5.84 -7.00 7.11
CA GLN A 60 6.46 -6.61 5.85
C GLN A 60 6.48 -5.09 5.75
N VAL A 61 7.66 -4.54 5.49
CA VAL A 61 7.91 -3.11 5.43
C VAL A 61 8.21 -2.70 3.99
N PHE A 62 7.45 -1.74 3.48
CA PHE A 62 7.66 -1.11 2.19
C PHE A 62 8.14 0.32 2.41
N THR A 63 9.29 0.67 1.83
CA THR A 63 9.84 2.02 1.87
C THR A 63 9.96 2.58 0.46
N GLY A 64 9.86 3.90 0.33
CA GLY A 64 9.98 4.57 -0.96
C GLY A 64 9.71 6.06 -0.85
N VAL A 65 9.39 6.66 -1.99
CA VAL A 65 9.07 8.09 -2.09
C VAL A 65 7.83 8.32 -2.92
N ALA A 66 6.99 9.26 -2.49
CA ALA A 66 5.89 9.79 -3.27
C ALA A 66 6.33 11.08 -3.98
N THR A 67 6.09 11.16 -5.28
CA THR A 67 6.38 12.33 -6.12
C THR A 67 5.11 12.98 -6.68
N SER A 68 3.95 12.38 -6.44
CA SER A 68 2.65 12.89 -6.87
C SER A 68 1.55 12.45 -5.90
N SER A 69 0.41 13.15 -5.92
CA SER A 69 -0.81 12.74 -5.21
C SER A 69 -1.64 11.82 -6.12
N ASP A 70 -2.36 10.87 -5.53
CA ASP A 70 -3.21 9.94 -6.26
C ASP A 70 -4.51 9.67 -5.49
N VAL A 71 -5.63 9.79 -6.21
CA VAL A 71 -6.98 9.53 -5.72
C VAL A 71 -7.70 8.64 -6.72
N GLY A 72 -8.16 7.47 -6.27
CA GLY A 72 -8.86 6.52 -7.14
C GLY A 72 -8.73 5.08 -6.65
N SER A 73 -9.57 4.19 -7.17
CA SER A 73 -9.62 2.78 -6.74
C SER A 73 -8.61 1.87 -7.43
N ALA A 74 -8.02 2.30 -8.55
CA ALA A 74 -7.12 1.46 -9.33
C ALA A 74 -5.81 1.18 -8.57
N CYS A 75 -5.50 -0.08 -8.31
CA CYS A 75 -4.22 -0.50 -7.74
C CYS A 75 -3.75 -1.76 -8.47
N TYR A 76 -2.59 -1.68 -9.11
CA TYR A 76 -1.99 -2.76 -9.87
C TYR A 76 -0.49 -2.51 -10.01
N PRO A 77 0.33 -3.54 -10.33
CA PRO A 77 1.74 -3.36 -10.58
C PRO A 77 1.95 -2.37 -11.73
N CYS A 78 2.89 -1.45 -11.61
CA CYS A 78 3.11 -0.30 -12.53
C CYS A 78 2.18 0.90 -12.35
N HIS A 79 1.21 0.87 -11.44
CA HIS A 79 0.55 2.10 -11.04
C HIS A 79 1.56 3.00 -10.31
N PRO A 80 1.57 4.34 -10.51
CA PRO A 80 2.51 5.25 -9.83
C PRO A 80 2.47 5.17 -8.29
N SER A 81 1.33 4.76 -7.73
CA SER A 81 1.14 4.58 -6.29
C SER A 81 1.52 3.18 -5.78
N TYR A 82 1.88 2.23 -6.65
CA TYR A 82 2.18 0.85 -6.26
C TYR A 82 3.48 0.79 -5.46
N ILE A 83 3.43 0.18 -4.27
CA ILE A 83 4.59 0.08 -3.36
C ILE A 83 5.09 -1.36 -3.19
N GLY A 84 4.32 -2.35 -3.66
CA GLY A 84 4.65 -3.76 -3.57
C GLY A 84 3.39 -4.63 -3.48
N SER A 85 3.58 -5.95 -3.42
CA SER A 85 2.50 -6.91 -3.19
C SER A 85 2.77 -7.71 -1.92
N ILE A 86 1.77 -8.45 -1.44
CA ILE A 86 1.85 -9.45 -0.37
C ILE A 86 1.16 -10.74 -0.77
N MET A 87 1.63 -11.88 -0.29
CA MET A 87 0.86 -13.13 -0.36
C MET A 87 0.09 -13.34 0.96
N TYR A 88 -1.17 -13.72 0.88
CA TYR A 88 -2.01 -14.11 2.02
C TYR A 88 -2.58 -15.51 1.79
N PRO A 89 -2.56 -16.45 2.78
CA PRO A 89 -2.13 -16.32 4.16
C PRO A 89 -0.66 -16.72 4.39
N SER A 90 0.12 -17.04 3.35
CA SER A 90 1.59 -17.12 3.46
C SER A 90 2.34 -17.08 2.13
N GLY A 91 3.42 -16.30 2.12
CA GLY A 91 4.44 -16.27 1.06
C GLY A 91 5.15 -14.92 0.98
N VAL A 92 6.46 -14.90 1.20
CA VAL A 92 7.33 -13.72 1.07
C VAL A 92 7.09 -13.06 -0.29
N SER A 93 6.84 -11.75 -0.30
CA SER A 93 6.74 -11.00 -1.54
C SER A 93 8.11 -10.90 -2.17
N GLY A 94 8.26 -11.49 -3.36
CA GLY A 94 9.36 -11.10 -4.22
C GLY A 94 9.15 -9.64 -4.59
N GLY A 95 10.15 -8.79 -4.34
CA GLY A 95 10.31 -7.53 -5.06
C GLY A 95 10.57 -7.86 -6.54
N GLY A 96 9.54 -8.34 -7.23
CA GLY A 96 9.59 -8.64 -8.65
C GLY A 96 9.52 -7.30 -9.37
N GLY A 97 10.67 -6.82 -9.83
CA GLY A 97 10.77 -5.67 -10.71
C GLY A 97 9.81 -5.86 -11.88
N THR A 98 8.65 -5.23 -11.79
CA THR A 98 7.69 -5.24 -12.87
C THR A 98 8.26 -4.31 -13.92
N HIS A 99 8.66 -4.85 -15.06
CA HIS A 99 9.14 -4.04 -16.18
C HIS A 99 7.94 -3.30 -16.75
N CYS A 100 7.66 -2.12 -16.20
CA CYS A 100 6.64 -1.23 -16.70
C CYS A 100 7.20 -0.57 -17.97
N PRO A 101 6.55 -0.73 -19.14
CA PRO A 101 6.95 0.04 -20.31
C PRO A 101 6.80 1.53 -19.99
N LEU A 102 7.86 2.30 -20.29
CA LEU A 102 7.91 3.76 -20.17
C LEU A 102 6.90 4.44 -21.09
#